data_AF-A0A970LM44-F1
#
_entry.id   AF-A0A970LM44-F1
#
_cell.length_a   1.000
_cell.length_b   1.000
_cell.length_c   1.000
_cell.angle_alpha   90.00
_cell.angle_beta   90.00
_cell.angle_gamma   90.00
#
_symmetry.space_group_name_H-M   'P 1'
#
loop_
_entity.id
_entity.type
_entity.pdbx_description
1 polymer ?
#
loop_
_entity_poly.entity_id
_entity_poly.type
_entity_poly.pdbx_seq_one_letter_code
_entity_poly.pdbx_strand_id
1 'polypeptide(L)'
;IRYYAISAVSNDHPNRLEMNHLIIEEFIQSLGLPNDSYRYEDSIFQQAWTDVQEPMPIDWLLLEFVYRPELKPGMHVDECVEILRGLYLD
;
A
#
# COMPACT_ATOMS: atom_id res chain seq x y z
N ILE A 1 -22.69 7.26 -14.80
CA ILE A 1 -22.09 7.93 -13.62
C ILE A 1 -20.58 7.91 -13.83
N ARG A 2 -19.88 9.05 -13.70
CA ARG A 2 -18.41 9.10 -13.74
C ARG A 2 -17.92 9.16 -12.31
N TYR A 3 -17.16 8.17 -11.88
CA TYR A 3 -16.45 8.20 -10.60
C TYR A 3 -15.05 8.77 -10.86
N TYR A 4 -14.61 9.68 -10.01
CA TYR A 4 -13.26 10.21 -10.01
C TYR A 4 -12.72 10.13 -8.59
N ALA A 5 -11.42 9.83 -8.47
CA ALA A 5 -10.66 9.96 -7.24
C ALA A 5 -9.68 11.12 -7.42
N ILE A 6 -9.46 11.90 -6.37
CA ILE A 6 -8.48 12.98 -6.34
C ILE A 6 -7.50 12.63 -5.23
N SER A 7 -6.22 12.48 -5.59
CA SER A 7 -5.12 12.46 -4.64
C SER A 7 -4.43 13.84 -4.69
N ALA A 8 -3.98 14.31 -3.53
CA ALA A 8 -3.30 15.59 -3.38
C ALA A 8 -1.93 15.34 -2.77
N VAL A 9 -0.88 15.80 -3.45
CA VAL A 9 0.51 15.68 -2.99
C VAL A 9 1.01 17.08 -2.66
N SER A 10 1.50 17.29 -1.44
CA SER A 10 2.14 18.56 -1.05
C SER A 10 3.47 18.74 -1.79
N ASN A 11 3.77 19.97 -2.20
CA ASN A 11 5.04 20.33 -2.83
C ASN A 11 5.89 21.27 -1.97
N ASP A 12 5.56 21.38 -0.69
CA ASP A 12 5.99 22.51 0.11
C ASP A 12 7.50 22.49 0.39
N HIS A 13 8.15 21.31 0.37
CA HIS A 13 9.57 21.12 0.67
C HIS A 13 10.35 19.93 0.01
N PRO A 14 9.78 19.00 -0.77
CA PRO A 14 10.54 17.83 -1.22
C PRO A 14 11.44 18.11 -2.43
N ASN A 15 12.65 17.54 -2.41
CA ASN A 15 13.47 17.34 -3.60
C ASN A 15 12.80 16.35 -4.57
N ARG A 16 13.37 16.17 -5.78
CA ARG A 16 12.73 15.32 -6.81
C ARG A 16 12.49 13.87 -6.38
N LEU A 17 13.39 13.27 -5.60
CA LEU A 17 13.25 11.90 -5.11
C LEU A 17 12.12 11.80 -4.09
N GLU A 18 12.07 12.76 -3.18
CA GLU A 18 11.04 12.84 -2.14
C GLU A 18 9.64 13.08 -2.76
N MET A 19 9.54 13.91 -3.80
CA MET A 19 8.30 14.10 -4.55
C MET A 19 7.86 12.83 -5.29
N ASN A 20 8.80 12.11 -5.90
CA ASN A 20 8.50 10.83 -6.54
C ASN A 20 7.98 9.81 -5.52
N HIS A 21 8.64 9.74 -4.37
CA HIS A 21 8.25 8.87 -3.27
C HIS A 21 6.79 9.12 -2.85
N LEU A 22 6.45 10.39 -2.54
CA LEU A 22 5.08 10.78 -2.16
C LEU A 22 4.05 10.43 -3.23
N ILE A 23 4.37 10.64 -4.52
CA ILE A 23 3.46 10.28 -5.62
C ILE A 23 3.20 8.77 -5.66
N ILE A 24 4.25 7.96 -5.47
CA ILE A 24 4.12 6.49 -5.50
C ILE A 24 3.32 6.00 -4.29
N GLU A 25 3.64 6.50 -3.09
CA GLU A 25 2.95 6.18 -1.85
C GLU A 25 1.45 6.47 -1.95
N GLU A 26 1.09 7.73 -2.24
CA GLU A 26 -0.29 8.19 -2.36
C GLU A 26 -1.05 7.45 -3.46
N PHE A 27 -0.39 7.16 -4.58
CA PHE A 27 -1.00 6.39 -5.66
C PHE A 27 -1.33 4.97 -5.23
N ILE A 28 -0.41 4.25 -4.57
CA ILE A 28 -0.64 2.87 -4.16
C ILE A 28 -1.64 2.79 -3.00
N GLN A 29 -1.57 3.71 -2.02
CA GLN A 29 -2.56 3.80 -0.94
C GLN A 29 -3.97 4.03 -1.50
N SER A 30 -4.11 4.85 -2.56
CA SER A 30 -5.40 5.07 -3.24
C SER A 30 -6.01 3.79 -3.85
N LEU A 31 -5.20 2.76 -4.08
CA LEU A 31 -5.65 1.45 -4.58
C LEU A 31 -6.24 0.57 -3.48
N GLY A 32 -6.25 1.00 -2.21
CA GLY A 32 -7.00 0.36 -1.13
C GLY A 32 -6.18 -0.06 0.10
N LEU A 33 -4.91 0.32 0.18
CA LEU A 33 -4.07 0.10 1.37
C LEU A 33 -4.10 1.36 2.25
N PRO A 34 -4.57 1.29 3.52
CA PRO A 34 -4.97 2.51 4.21
C PRO A 34 -3.90 3.15 5.10
N ASN A 35 -2.92 2.40 5.65
CA ASN A 35 -2.06 2.91 6.71
C ASN A 35 -0.59 2.50 6.57
N ASP A 36 0.28 3.41 6.97
CA ASP A 36 1.71 3.20 7.09
C ASP A 36 2.07 2.26 8.24
N SER A 37 3.32 1.80 8.24
CA SER A 37 3.85 0.88 9.24
C SER A 37 5.33 1.09 9.48
N TYR A 38 5.74 1.14 10.75
CA TYR A 38 7.16 1.13 11.16
C TYR A 38 7.87 -0.23 10.97
N ARG A 39 7.20 -1.24 10.39
CA ARG A 39 7.70 -2.63 10.38
C ARG A 39 8.76 -2.92 9.32
N TYR A 40 8.72 -2.22 8.19
CA TYR A 40 9.58 -2.48 7.04
C TYR A 40 10.21 -1.15 6.60
N GLU A 41 11.49 -0.95 6.92
CA GLU A 41 12.17 0.34 6.70
C GLU A 41 12.24 0.74 5.23
N ASP A 42 12.36 -0.24 4.34
CA ASP A 42 12.44 -0.03 2.89
C ASP A 42 11.06 -0.08 2.17
N SER A 43 9.96 -0.29 2.93
CA SER A 43 8.62 -0.33 2.34
C SER A 43 8.18 1.06 1.89
N ILE A 44 7.42 1.12 0.80
CA ILE A 44 6.76 2.36 0.38
C ILE A 44 5.74 2.86 1.41
N PHE A 45 5.30 2.01 2.33
CA PHE A 45 4.37 2.34 3.42
C PHE A 45 5.10 2.60 4.74
N GLN A 46 6.38 2.95 4.71
CA GLN A 46 7.14 3.24 5.92
C GLN A 46 6.65 4.57 6.54
N GLN A 47 6.29 4.54 7.82
CA GLN A 47 5.78 5.73 8.53
C GLN A 47 6.88 6.77 8.82
N ALA A 48 8.15 6.33 8.88
CA ALA A 48 9.29 7.23 8.98
C ALA A 48 9.64 7.85 7.61
N TRP A 49 10.34 8.98 7.60
CA TRP A 49 10.79 9.60 6.36
C TRP A 49 11.70 8.67 5.56
N THR A 50 11.38 8.48 4.28
CA THR A 50 12.16 7.69 3.33
C THR A 50 12.05 8.30 1.92
N ASP A 51 12.96 7.93 1.03
CA ASP A 51 12.96 8.30 -0.38
C ASP A 51 13.06 7.08 -1.30
N VAL A 52 12.55 5.92 -0.83
CA VAL A 52 12.45 4.71 -1.66
C VAL A 52 11.66 5.01 -2.93
N GLN A 53 12.22 4.60 -4.06
CA GLN A 53 11.69 4.92 -5.39
C GLN A 53 10.91 3.77 -6.01
N GLU A 54 10.87 2.61 -5.36
CA GLU A 54 10.24 1.40 -5.88
C GLU A 54 9.55 0.62 -4.75
N PRO A 55 8.33 0.09 -4.96
CA PRO A 55 7.69 -0.75 -3.96
C PRO A 55 8.42 -2.08 -3.82
N MET A 56 8.55 -2.54 -2.57
CA MET A 56 9.12 -3.84 -2.25
C MET A 56 8.19 -4.98 -2.69
N PRO A 57 8.71 -6.23 -2.80
CA PRO A 57 7.87 -7.41 -3.02
C PRO A 57 6.71 -7.55 -2.02
N ILE A 58 6.91 -7.13 -0.75
CA ILE A 58 5.84 -7.15 0.26
C ILE A 58 4.74 -6.13 -0.03
N ASP A 59 5.08 -4.97 -0.59
CA ASP A 59 4.11 -3.91 -0.91
C ASP A 59 3.17 -4.38 -2.02
N TRP A 60 3.73 -5.03 -3.05
CA TRP A 60 2.95 -5.67 -4.11
C TRP A 60 2.08 -6.81 -3.59
N LEU A 61 2.60 -7.62 -2.68
CA LEU A 61 1.86 -8.73 -2.10
C LEU A 61 0.66 -8.23 -1.27
N LEU A 62 0.85 -7.17 -0.48
CA LEU A 62 -0.24 -6.53 0.27
C LEU A 62 -1.30 -5.95 -0.68
N LEU A 63 -0.87 -5.31 -1.76
CA LEU A 63 -1.79 -4.79 -2.78
C LEU A 63 -2.59 -5.94 -3.41
N GLU A 64 -1.92 -7.04 -3.76
CA GLU A 64 -2.58 -8.23 -4.31
C GLU A 64 -3.66 -8.75 -3.34
N PHE A 65 -3.38 -8.80 -2.04
CA PHE A 65 -4.34 -9.24 -1.03
C PHE A 65 -5.65 -8.43 -1.07
N VAL A 66 -5.56 -7.11 -1.18
CA VAL A 66 -6.75 -6.22 -1.27
C VAL A 66 -7.66 -6.59 -2.45
N TYR A 67 -7.11 -7.17 -3.51
CA TYR A 67 -7.85 -7.56 -4.71
C TYR A 67 -8.16 -9.06 -4.82
N ARG A 68 -7.80 -9.88 -3.82
CA ARG A 68 -8.12 -11.32 -3.84
C ARG A 68 -9.64 -11.52 -3.73
N PRO A 69 -10.27 -12.28 -4.65
CA PRO A 69 -11.72 -12.50 -4.62
C PRO A 69 -12.19 -13.30 -3.39
N GLU A 70 -11.27 -14.03 -2.75
CA GLU A 70 -11.54 -14.77 -1.51
C GLU A 70 -11.70 -13.83 -0.31
N LEU A 71 -11.10 -12.64 -0.33
CA LEU A 71 -11.20 -11.65 0.74
C LEU A 71 -12.38 -10.70 0.46
N LYS A 72 -13.23 -10.51 1.48
CA LYS A 72 -14.44 -9.69 1.37
C LYS A 72 -14.44 -8.59 2.42
N PRO A 73 -15.03 -7.41 2.11
CA PRO A 73 -15.21 -6.36 3.11
C PRO A 73 -15.93 -6.88 4.35
N GLY A 74 -15.40 -6.56 5.53
CA GLY A 74 -15.97 -6.93 6.83
C GLY A 74 -15.44 -8.23 7.44
N MET A 75 -14.52 -8.95 6.78
CA MET A 75 -13.82 -10.10 7.37
C MET A 75 -12.91 -9.68 8.52
N HIS A 76 -12.79 -10.54 9.54
CA HIS A 76 -11.79 -10.36 10.59
C HIS A 76 -10.39 -10.68 10.05
N VAL A 77 -9.36 -10.04 10.61
CA VAL A 77 -7.97 -10.23 10.16
C VAL A 77 -7.54 -11.70 10.21
N ASP A 78 -7.96 -12.45 11.24
CA ASP A 78 -7.61 -13.86 11.39
C ASP A 78 -8.20 -14.72 10.26
N GLU A 79 -9.42 -14.44 9.82
CA GLU A 79 -10.04 -15.14 8.69
C GLU A 79 -9.28 -14.87 7.39
N CYS A 80 -8.89 -13.61 7.16
CA CYS A 80 -8.08 -13.22 6.01
C CYS A 80 -6.74 -13.94 6.01
N VAL A 81 -6.06 -14.00 7.16
CA VAL A 81 -4.76 -14.67 7.30
C VAL A 81 -4.88 -16.15 6.98
N GLU A 82 -5.86 -16.87 7.51
CA GLU A 82 -6.03 -18.30 7.21
C GLU A 82 -6.30 -18.56 5.72
N ILE A 83 -7.15 -17.75 5.07
CA ILE A 83 -7.39 -17.83 3.63
C ILE A 83 -6.09 -17.62 2.84
N LEU A 84 -5.34 -16.57 3.17
CA LEU A 84 -4.10 -16.24 2.48
C LEU A 84 -3.02 -17.31 2.68
N ARG A 85 -2.91 -17.90 3.87
CA ARG A 85 -1.98 -19.02 4.11
C ARG A 85 -2.25 -20.19 3.16
N GLY A 86 -3.52 -20.58 3.00
CA GLY A 86 -3.90 -21.65 2.09
C GLY A 86 -3.70 -21.34 0.60
N LEU A 87 -3.54 -20.06 0.23
CA LEU A 87 -3.31 -19.65 -1.17
C LEU A 87 -1.83 -19.53 -1.53
N TYR A 88 -0.95 -19.25 -0.56
CA TYR A 88 0.45 -18.92 -0.82
C TYR A 88 1.47 -19.83 -0.14
N LEU A 89 1.07 -20.63 0.86
CA LEU A 89 1.98 -21.49 1.64
C LEU A 89 1.72 -22.99 1.50
N ASP A 90 0.60 -23.37 0.88
CA ASP A 90 0.25 -24.75 0.52
C ASP A 90 0.63 -25.05 -0.95
#